data_AF-A0A925SS20-F1
#
_entry.id   AF-A0A925SS20-F1
#
_cell.length_a   1.000
_cell.length_b   1.000
_cell.length_c   1.000
_cell.angle_alpha   90.00
_cell.angle_beta   90.00
_cell.angle_gamma   90.00
#
_symmetry.space_group_name_H-M   'P 1'
#
loop_
_entity.id
_entity.type
_entity.pdbx_description
1 polymer ?
#
loop_
_entity_poly.entity_id
_entity_poly.type
_entity_poly.pdbx_seq_one_letter_code
_entity_poly.pdbx_strand_id
1 'polypeptide(L)' 'MIRVAYNDNSYDYVTEKILDNLIESNNIAKFKRITGWVTVGVDPLRKANREHTYRYPNELKKQAW' A
#
# COMPACT_ATOMS: atom_id res chain seq x y z
N MET A 1 -11.68 8.90 7.98
CA MET A 1 -11.09 8.40 9.24
C MET A 1 -11.03 6.88 9.17
N ILE A 2 -9.88 6.30 9.49
CA ILE A 2 -9.61 4.86 9.39
C ILE A 2 -9.25 4.35 10.77
N ARG A 3 -9.92 3.29 11.22
CA ARG A 3 -9.62 2.66 12.50
C ARG A 3 -8.35 1.82 12.39
N VAL A 4 -7.42 1.98 13.31
CA VAL A 4 -6.19 1.19 13.41
C VAL A 4 -6.15 0.43 14.74
N ALA A 5 -5.36 -0.64 14.78
CA ALA A 5 -4.90 -1.29 15.98
C ALA A 5 -3.38 -1.27 15.99
N TYR A 6 -2.81 -0.72 17.04
CA TYR A 6 -1.37 -0.63 17.25
C TYR A 6 -0.81 -1.96 17.76
N ASN A 7 0.52 -2.08 17.75
CA ASN A 7 1.22 -3.28 18.21
C ASN A 7 1.04 -3.53 19.72
N ASP A 8 0.74 -2.48 20.48
CA ASP A 8 0.43 -2.54 21.93
C ASP A 8 -1.04 -2.87 22.23
N ASN A 9 -1.80 -3.28 21.20
CA ASN A 9 -3.22 -3.62 21.29
C ASN A 9 -4.14 -2.43 21.59
N SER A 10 -3.64 -1.19 21.49
CA SER A 10 -4.46 0.03 21.52
C SER A 10 -5.12 0.30 20.16
N TYR A 11 -6.17 1.14 20.16
CA TYR A 11 -6.96 1.46 18.97
C TYR A 11 -7.16 2.97 18.84
N ASP A 12 -7.14 3.46 17.61
CA ASP A 12 -7.39 4.88 17.31
C ASP A 12 -7.97 5.06 15.89
N TYR A 13 -8.37 6.29 15.58
CA TYR A 13 -8.80 6.72 14.25
C TYR A 13 -7.79 7.71 13.66
N VAL A 14 -7.27 7.38 12.48
CA VAL A 14 -6.28 8.20 11.78
C VAL A 14 -6.81 8.65 10.41
N THR A 15 -6.17 9.66 9.85
CA THR A 15 -6.36 10.05 8.45
C THR A 15 -5.59 9.11 7.52
N GLU A 16 -5.96 9.07 6.24
CA GLU A 16 -5.25 8.25 5.23
C GLU A 16 -3.76 8.59 5.16
N LYS A 17 -3.42 9.89 5.20
CA LYS A 17 -2.02 10.34 5.20
C LYS A 17 -1.20 9.81 6.39
N ILE A 18 -1.80 9.75 7.57
CA ILE A 18 -1.12 9.21 8.76
C ILE A 18 -1.04 7.69 8.68
N LEU A 19 -2.09 7.03 8.16
CA LEU A 19 -2.12 5.59 7.99
C LEU A 19 -0.95 5.09 7.13
N ASP A 20 -0.68 5.73 6.00
CA ASP A 20 0.41 5.32 5.10
C ASP A 20 1.76 5.36 5.83
N ASN A 21 2.03 6.45 6.57
CA ASN A 21 3.24 6.56 7.40
C ASN A 21 3.32 5.47 8.49
N LEU A 22 2.20 5.14 9.14
CA LEU A 22 2.13 4.11 10.17
C LEU A 22 2.37 2.71 9.60
N ILE A 23 1.88 2.43 8.39
CA ILE A 23 2.12 1.19 7.66
C ILE A 23 3.60 1.09 7.27
N GLU A 24 4.16 2.14 6.68
CA GLU A 24 5.57 2.18 6.26
C GLU A 24 6.53 2.04 7.46
N SER A 25 6.18 2.65 8.59
CA SER A 25 6.97 2.57 9.83
C SER A 25 6.70 1.31 10.65
N ASN A 26 5.78 0.43 10.21
CA ASN A 26 5.35 -0.77 10.93
C ASN A 26 4.86 -0.51 12.37
N ASN A 27 4.25 0.65 12.63
CA ASN A 27 3.77 1.06 13.95
C ASN A 27 2.37 0.54 14.29
N ILE A 28 1.66 -0.04 13.31
CA ILE A 28 0.35 -0.65 13.51
C ILE A 28 0.35 -2.11 13.09
N ALA A 29 -0.43 -2.93 13.79
CA ALA A 29 -0.62 -4.34 13.47
C ALA A 29 -1.69 -4.53 12.40
N LYS A 30 -2.77 -3.74 12.46
CA LYS A 30 -3.94 -3.89 11.57
C LYS A 30 -4.74 -2.61 11.43
N PHE A 31 -5.47 -2.47 10.33
CA PHE A 31 -6.36 -1.34 10.08
C PHE A 31 -7.64 -1.78 9.39
N LYS A 32 -8.72 -1.01 9.59
CA LYS A 32 -10.07 -1.37 9.12
C LYS A 32 -10.38 -0.70 7.79
N ARG A 33 -10.62 -1.50 6.76
CA ARG A 33 -11.22 -1.11 5.48
C ARG A 33 -12.72 -1.43 5.49
N ILE A 34 -13.41 -1.02 4.43
CA ILE A 34 -14.82 -1.37 4.22
C ILE A 34 -15.05 -2.89 4.21
N THR A 35 -14.10 -3.66 3.69
CA THR A 35 -14.16 -5.13 3.61
C THR A 35 -13.78 -5.83 4.91
N GLY A 36 -13.24 -5.12 5.91
CA GLY A 36 -12.78 -5.72 7.16
C GLY A 36 -11.39 -5.27 7.60
N TRP A 37 -10.81 -6.01 8.54
CA TRP A 37 -9.46 -5.76 9.04
C TRP A 37 -8.40 -6.28 8.08
N VAL A 38 -7.34 -5.50 7.90
CA VAL A 38 -6.15 -5.84 7.12
C VAL A 38 -4.96 -5.85 8.07
N THR A 39 -4.22 -6.96 8.07
CA THR A 39 -3.04 -7.20 8.90
C THR A 39 -1.78 -6.79 8.14
N VAL A 40 -1.02 -5.87 8.72
CA VAL A 40 0.23 -5.39 8.14
C VAL A 40 1.25 -6.53 8.12
N GLY A 41 1.95 -6.71 6.99
CA GLY A 41 2.93 -7.78 6.80
C GLY A 41 2.37 -9.16 6.47
N VAL A 42 1.05 -9.37 6.56
CA VAL A 42 0.38 -10.63 6.20
C VAL A 42 -0.51 -10.43 4.97
N ASP A 43 -1.41 -9.45 5.03
CA ASP A 43 -2.34 -9.17 3.94
C ASP A 43 -1.67 -8.34 2.84
N PRO A 44 -2.04 -8.54 1.56
CA PRO A 44 -1.51 -7.76 0.46
C PRO A 44 -1.88 -6.28 0.62
N LEU A 45 -0.87 -5.47 0.92
CA LEU A 45 -0.96 -4.02 0.88
C LEU A 45 -0.88 -3.55 -0.58
N ARG A 46 -1.54 -2.43 -0.89
CA ARG A 46 -1.57 -1.89 -2.27
C ARG A 46 -0.13 -1.75 -2.73
N LYS A 47 0.26 -2.47 -3.78
CA LYS A 47 1.56 -2.25 -4.42
C LYS A 47 1.55 -0.81 -4.92
N ALA A 48 2.41 0.05 -4.35
CA ALA A 48 2.76 1.29 -5.00
C ALA A 48 3.18 0.90 -6.42
N ASN A 49 2.45 1.41 -7.40
CA ASN A 49 2.64 1.08 -8.80
C ASN A 49 4.00 1.65 -9.21
N ARG A 50 5.09 0.94 -8.91
CA ARG A 50 6.43 1.22 -9.41
C ARG A 50 6.36 0.95 -10.89
N GLU A 51 6.12 2.03 -11.63
CA GLU A 51 6.26 2.14 -13.08
C GLU A 51 5.75 0.92 -13.86
N HIS A 52 4.46 0.92 -14.20
CA HIS A 52 4.09 0.42 -15.52
C HIS A 52 4.73 1.36 -16.55
N THR A 53 6.03 1.20 -16.82
CA THR A 53 6.58 1.61 -18.10
C THR A 53 5.84 0.77 -19.13
N TYR A 54 4.76 1.30 -19.69
CA TYR A 54 4.23 0.82 -20.95
C TYR A 54 5.34 1.06 -21.98
N ARG A 55 6.30 0.13 -22.07
CA ARG A 55 7.28 0.09 -23.15
C ARG A 55 6.48 -0.20 -24.41
N TYR A 56 6.18 0.85 -25.18
CA TYR A 56 5.55 0.73 -26.48
C TYR A 56 6.37 -0.25 -27.34
N PRO A 57 5.77 -1.30 -27.93
CA PRO A 57 6.49 -2.27 -28.76
C PRO A 57 7.18 -1.71 -30.01
N ASN A 58 6.95 -0.45 -30.37
CA ASN A 58 7.38 0.11 -31.65
C ASN A 58 8.84 0.60 -31.68
N GLU A 59 9.56 0.62 -30.56
CA GLU A 59 10.98 1.03 -30.56
C GLU A 59 11.95 -0.05 -31.08
N LEU A 60 11.50 -1.30 -31.18
CA LEU A 60 12.32 -2.41 -31.71
C LEU A 60 12.39 -2.45 -33.25
N LYS A 61 11.66 -1.57 -33.96
CA LYS A 61 11.57 -1.59 -35.43
C LYS A 61 12.43 -0.56 -36.17
N LYS A 62 13.30 0.19 -35.48
CA LYS A 62 14.16 1.21 -36.12
C LYS A 62 15.64 0.83 -36.27
N GLN A 63 15.99 -0.45 -36.11
CA GLN A 63 17.36 -0.96 -36.32
C GLN A 63 17.44 -2.11 -37.33
N ALA A 64 16.37 -2.36 -38.06
CA ALA A 64 16.39 -3.17 -39.27
C ALA A 64 15.93 -2.26 -40.40
N TRP A 65 16.67 -2.30 -41.53
CA TRP A 65 16.59 -1.47 -42.73
C TRP A 65 17.39 -0.17 -42.68
#